data_AF-A0A3M9MIA0-F1
#
_entry.id   AF-A0A3M9MIA0-F1
#
_cell.length_a   1.000
_cell.length_b   1.000
_cell.length_c   1.000
_cell.angle_alpha   90.00
_cell.angle_beta   90.00
_cell.angle_gamma   90.00
#
_symmetry.space_group_name_H-M   'P 1'
#
loop_
_entity.id
_entity.type
_entity.pdbx_description
1 polymer ?
#
loop_
_entity_poly.entity_id
_entity_poly.type
_entity_poly.pdbx_seq_one_letter_code
_entity_poly.pdbx_strand_id
1 'polypeptide(L)'
;MTLPLPQSHPALVVRSTRIQDPGDLVSLIPPGAEAPISWLRDGDGFVGWGTAAAIQTQGTARFEDAELWWSEVVRDAVVRSEVDLPGSGLIAVGSFAFAATSAAGGVLHVPATVVGRHHDVCWLTTVGTAAQLPATPALTAGAAPAPPVVADAYDGALTGEQWAGAVATAVGRIQSGALDKVVMARDVVVRSSTPIDPRHLLRNLSASYPNTWTYSVDGLIGATPELLVRRQKGLVTSRVLAGTIRRTGDDEHDLALAASLARSSKDLEEHEYAVRSVADALSPHCSSMNVPESPFVLHLPNVMHLATDVAGVLHEDVSSLTLAASLHPSAAVCGTPTLAARDLIAELEQMDRGRYAGPVGWLDADGDGEWGIALRCGALESPSQIRLFAGCGIVAGSHPSAELSESEAKLVPMLQALGCGAEGGRS
;
A
#
# COMPACT_ATOMS: atom_id res chain seq x y z
N MET A 1 9.94 23.25 26.02
CA MET A 1 9.92 22.32 24.89
C MET A 1 10.51 23.04 23.71
N THR A 2 11.77 22.76 23.40
CA THR A 2 12.43 23.27 22.20
C THR A 2 11.80 22.53 21.02
N LEU A 3 11.09 23.25 20.15
CA LEU A 3 10.63 22.71 18.87
C LEU A 3 11.88 22.15 18.15
N PRO A 4 11.85 20.90 17.64
CA PRO A 4 12.95 20.41 16.83
C PRO A 4 13.14 21.37 15.65
N LEU A 5 14.40 21.74 15.38
CA LEU A 5 14.74 22.54 14.20
C LEU A 5 14.27 21.77 12.95
N PRO A 6 13.61 22.41 11.98
CA PRO A 6 13.24 21.75 10.74
C PRO A 6 14.50 21.20 10.08
N GLN A 7 14.46 19.92 9.67
CA GLN A 7 15.54 19.35 8.89
C GLN A 7 15.66 20.14 7.59
N SER A 8 16.80 20.81 7.39
CA SER A 8 17.03 21.65 6.21
C SER A 8 16.96 20.80 4.94
N HIS A 9 16.06 21.14 4.03
CA HIS A 9 16.00 20.57 2.69
C HIS A 9 16.64 21.54 1.67
N PRO A 10 17.23 21.05 0.57
CA PRO A 10 17.73 21.92 -0.50
C PRO A 10 16.58 22.52 -1.31
N ALA A 11 16.74 23.75 -1.81
CA ALA A 11 15.81 24.32 -2.78
C ALA A 11 15.80 23.46 -4.06
N LEU A 12 14.61 23.01 -4.47
CA LEU A 12 14.42 22.08 -5.59
C LEU A 12 14.06 22.82 -6.87
N VAL A 13 14.55 22.33 -8.01
CA VAL A 13 14.11 22.75 -9.34
C VAL A 13 13.52 21.54 -10.05
N VAL A 14 12.25 21.64 -10.40
CA VAL A 14 11.47 20.55 -10.99
C VAL A 14 11.13 20.90 -12.43
N ARG A 15 11.34 19.95 -13.33
CA ARG A 15 10.91 20.08 -14.73
C ARG A 15 10.15 18.85 -15.17
N SER A 16 8.92 19.03 -15.66
CA SER A 16 8.14 17.97 -16.29
C SER A 16 7.89 18.29 -17.76
N THR A 17 8.28 17.37 -18.64
CA THR A 17 8.13 17.52 -20.10
C THR A 17 7.39 16.31 -20.67
N ARG A 18 6.59 16.54 -21.71
CA ARG A 18 6.00 15.44 -22.47
C ARG A 18 7.08 14.64 -23.20
N ILE A 19 6.91 13.34 -23.26
CA ILE A 19 7.78 12.42 -24.00
C ILE A 19 6.93 11.55 -24.93
N GLN A 20 7.58 10.91 -25.91
CA GLN A 20 6.95 9.81 -26.64
C GLN A 20 6.75 8.61 -25.71
N ASP A 21 5.79 7.75 -26.05
CA ASP A 21 5.53 6.53 -25.30
C ASP A 21 6.82 5.70 -25.13
N PRO A 22 7.32 5.52 -23.89
CA PRO A 22 8.57 4.83 -23.63
C PRO A 22 8.40 3.30 -23.52
N GLY A 23 7.19 2.77 -23.72
CA GLY A 23 6.88 1.36 -23.54
C GLY A 23 6.64 0.98 -22.07
N ASP A 24 7.02 -0.23 -21.66
CA ASP A 24 6.82 -0.69 -20.28
C ASP A 24 7.57 0.19 -19.26
N LEU A 25 6.83 0.87 -18.38
CA LEU A 25 7.40 1.80 -17.39
C LEU A 25 8.35 1.08 -16.41
N VAL A 26 8.04 -0.14 -15.99
CA VAL A 26 8.91 -0.88 -15.03
C VAL A 26 10.27 -1.19 -15.66
N SER A 27 10.31 -1.42 -16.98
CA SER A 27 11.55 -1.64 -17.72
C SER A 27 12.46 -0.40 -17.77
N LEU A 28 11.96 0.80 -17.47
CA LEU A 28 12.75 2.03 -17.45
C LEU A 28 13.54 2.22 -16.16
N ILE A 29 13.16 1.54 -15.07
CA ILE A 29 13.89 1.59 -13.81
C ILE A 29 15.31 1.01 -14.04
N PRO A 30 16.38 1.80 -13.81
CA PRO A 30 17.74 1.32 -14.03
C PRO A 30 18.08 0.10 -13.13
N PRO A 31 18.90 -0.85 -13.62
CA PRO A 31 19.45 -1.89 -12.75
C PRO A 31 20.24 -1.29 -11.59
N GLY A 32 19.92 -1.70 -10.36
CA GLY A 32 20.57 -1.16 -9.15
C GLY A 32 20.20 0.30 -8.85
N ALA A 33 19.10 0.80 -9.40
CA ALA A 33 18.59 2.13 -9.09
C ALA A 33 18.49 2.37 -7.58
N GLU A 34 18.98 3.53 -7.14
CA GLU A 34 18.74 4.02 -5.78
C GLU A 34 17.25 4.33 -5.62
N ALA A 35 16.64 3.90 -4.51
CA ALA A 35 15.24 4.17 -4.15
C ALA A 35 14.26 3.97 -5.34
N PRO A 36 14.12 2.75 -5.89
CA PRO A 36 13.20 2.51 -6.99
C PRO A 36 11.75 2.66 -6.52
N ILE A 37 10.97 3.41 -7.31
CA ILE A 37 9.60 3.76 -7.00
C ILE A 37 8.68 3.22 -8.07
N SER A 38 7.50 2.77 -7.64
CA SER A 38 6.39 2.43 -8.53
C SER A 38 5.08 2.86 -7.88
N TRP A 39 4.17 3.37 -8.70
CA TRP A 39 2.75 3.48 -8.40
C TRP A 39 2.02 3.27 -9.73
N LEU A 40 1.71 2.01 -10.05
CA LEU A 40 1.16 1.62 -11.35
C LEU A 40 -0.16 0.87 -11.18
N ARG A 41 -1.13 1.14 -12.04
CA ARG A 41 -2.37 0.37 -12.15
C ARG A 41 -2.77 0.31 -13.62
N ASP A 42 -2.96 -0.89 -14.13
CA ASP A 42 -3.30 -1.15 -15.55
C ASP A 42 -2.39 -0.41 -16.56
N GLY A 43 -1.09 -0.32 -16.26
CA GLY A 43 -0.10 0.35 -17.12
C GLY A 43 -0.05 1.88 -17.02
N ASP A 44 -0.98 2.49 -16.28
CA ASP A 44 -1.00 3.92 -15.93
C ASP A 44 -0.37 4.18 -14.57
N GLY A 45 0.06 5.42 -14.34
CA GLY A 45 0.73 5.88 -13.12
C GLY A 45 2.18 6.28 -13.40
N PHE A 46 3.10 5.94 -12.50
CA PHE A 46 4.51 6.31 -12.68
C PHE A 46 5.50 5.35 -12.02
N VAL A 47 6.73 5.40 -12.52
CA VAL A 47 7.92 4.84 -11.87
C VAL A 47 8.92 5.96 -11.61
N GLY A 48 9.84 5.75 -10.67
CA GLY A 48 10.87 6.73 -10.38
C GLY A 48 12.10 6.12 -9.72
N TRP A 49 13.13 6.92 -9.58
CA TRP A 49 14.38 6.55 -8.92
C TRP A 49 15.19 7.77 -8.49
N GLY A 50 16.15 7.53 -7.60
CA GLY A 50 17.02 8.52 -6.98
C GLY A 50 16.27 9.39 -5.98
N THR A 51 17.01 10.02 -5.07
CA THR A 51 16.43 10.86 -4.02
C THR A 51 16.91 12.31 -4.16
N ALA A 52 15.99 13.25 -4.38
CA ALA A 52 16.30 14.68 -4.38
C ALA A 52 16.16 15.31 -2.98
N ALA A 53 15.17 14.86 -2.21
CA ALA A 53 14.95 15.26 -0.82
C ALA A 53 14.19 14.14 -0.10
N ALA A 54 14.37 13.98 1.21
CA ALA A 54 13.63 13.01 2.00
C ALA A 54 13.53 13.45 3.47
N ILE A 55 12.51 12.93 4.15
CA ILE A 55 12.38 12.97 5.61
C ILE A 55 12.00 11.58 6.13
N GLN A 56 12.54 11.24 7.29
CA GLN A 56 12.10 10.12 8.11
C GLN A 56 11.41 10.67 9.36
N THR A 57 10.24 10.14 9.69
CA THR A 57 9.39 10.61 10.79
C THR A 57 9.05 9.46 11.73
N GLN A 58 8.75 9.74 13.00
CA GLN A 58 8.49 8.70 14.00
C GLN A 58 7.41 9.13 14.99
N GLY A 59 6.91 8.18 15.78
CA GLY A 59 5.97 8.46 16.85
C GLY A 59 4.56 8.83 16.36
N THR A 60 3.82 9.47 17.25
CA THR A 60 2.43 9.88 17.00
C THR A 60 2.32 11.04 16.00
N ALA A 61 3.35 11.90 15.94
CA ALA A 61 3.41 13.06 15.05
C ALA A 61 3.92 12.73 13.63
N ARG A 62 4.21 11.46 13.31
CA ARG A 62 4.89 11.08 12.06
C ARG A 62 4.25 11.59 10.76
N PHE A 63 2.92 11.73 10.74
CA PHE A 63 2.20 12.29 9.60
C PHE A 63 2.27 13.81 9.58
N GLU A 64 2.09 14.47 10.73
CA GLU A 64 2.19 15.92 10.88
C GLU A 64 3.60 16.44 10.55
N ASP A 65 4.65 15.75 11.04
CA ASP A 65 6.04 16.08 10.73
C ASP A 65 6.33 15.96 9.22
N ALA A 66 5.74 14.96 8.55
CA ALA A 66 5.90 14.77 7.11
C ALA A 66 5.14 15.83 6.29
N GLU A 67 3.93 16.21 6.72
CA GLU A 67 3.13 17.26 6.11
C GLU A 67 3.81 18.64 6.23
N LEU A 68 4.36 18.95 7.41
CA LEU A 68 5.11 20.17 7.65
C LEU A 68 6.34 20.25 6.75
N TRP A 69 7.13 19.17 6.70
CA TRP A 69 8.28 19.09 5.81
C TRP A 69 7.88 19.24 4.34
N TRP A 70 6.80 18.59 3.91
CA TRP A 70 6.33 18.69 2.54
C TRP A 70 5.92 20.11 2.16
N SER A 71 5.17 20.78 3.05
CA SER A 71 4.76 22.17 2.86
C SER A 71 5.95 23.11 2.69
N GLU A 72 7.03 22.89 3.43
CA GLU A 72 8.27 23.67 3.27
C GLU A 72 8.97 23.38 1.94
N VAL A 73 9.08 22.10 1.54
CA VAL A 73 9.66 21.69 0.25
C VAL A 73 8.89 22.31 -0.92
N VAL A 74 7.55 22.28 -0.87
CA VAL A 74 6.70 22.88 -1.91
C VAL A 74 6.90 24.39 -2.00
N ARG A 75 6.93 25.07 -0.84
CA ARG A 75 7.12 26.53 -0.77
C ARG A 75 8.45 26.97 -1.40
N ASP A 76 9.51 26.18 -1.18
CA ASP A 76 10.87 26.57 -1.55
C ASP A 76 11.28 26.03 -2.95
N ALA A 77 10.42 25.22 -3.60
CA ALA A 77 10.66 24.64 -4.92
C ALA A 77 10.27 25.56 -6.09
N VAL A 78 11.01 25.43 -7.19
CA VAL A 78 10.69 26.06 -8.48
C VAL A 78 10.22 24.99 -9.47
N VAL A 79 8.92 24.98 -9.77
CA VAL A 79 8.31 23.97 -10.65
C VAL A 79 8.05 24.54 -12.05
N ARG A 80 8.53 23.84 -13.08
CA ARG A 80 8.26 24.13 -14.49
C ARG A 80 7.64 22.90 -15.14
N SER A 81 6.33 22.90 -15.31
CA SER A 81 5.61 21.75 -15.88
C SER A 81 4.92 22.10 -17.19
N GLU A 82 5.15 21.28 -18.21
CA GLU A 82 4.37 21.25 -19.45
C GLU A 82 3.16 20.29 -19.36
N VAL A 83 3.03 19.60 -18.21
CA VAL A 83 2.07 18.53 -17.96
C VAL A 83 1.28 18.84 -16.70
N ASP A 84 -0.04 18.81 -16.80
CA ASP A 84 -0.96 19.04 -15.68
C ASP A 84 -1.80 17.77 -15.48
N LEU A 85 -1.14 16.70 -15.05
CA LEU A 85 -1.73 15.38 -14.83
C LEU A 85 -1.30 14.82 -13.47
N PRO A 86 -2.12 13.96 -12.84
CA PRO A 86 -1.76 13.28 -11.59
C PRO A 86 -0.41 12.56 -11.69
N GLY A 87 0.47 12.75 -10.72
CA GLY A 87 1.80 12.14 -10.70
C GLY A 87 2.86 12.87 -11.54
N SER A 88 2.52 14.02 -12.15
CA SER A 88 3.47 14.92 -12.81
C SER A 88 3.85 16.11 -11.91
N GLY A 89 4.84 16.90 -12.31
CA GLY A 89 5.32 18.02 -11.49
C GLY A 89 6.09 17.55 -10.25
N LEU A 90 6.01 18.36 -9.19
CA LEU A 90 6.65 18.05 -7.91
C LEU A 90 5.77 17.07 -7.13
N ILE A 91 6.26 15.85 -6.94
CA ILE A 91 5.61 14.83 -6.13
C ILE A 91 6.54 14.35 -5.03
N ALA A 92 5.96 13.89 -3.92
CA ALA A 92 6.64 13.03 -2.97
C ALA A 92 5.91 11.69 -2.85
N VAL A 93 6.68 10.64 -2.60
CA VAL A 93 6.18 9.29 -2.37
C VAL A 93 6.54 8.86 -0.96
N GLY A 94 5.65 8.13 -0.31
CA GLY A 94 5.79 7.83 1.10
C GLY A 94 5.19 6.51 1.52
N SER A 95 5.63 6.03 2.67
CA SER A 95 5.03 4.92 3.37
C SER A 95 5.14 5.13 4.88
N PHE A 96 4.10 4.76 5.62
CA PHE A 96 3.99 5.05 7.05
C PHE A 96 3.70 3.79 7.85
N ALA A 97 4.33 3.68 9.02
CA ALA A 97 4.15 2.54 9.89
C ALA A 97 2.71 2.42 10.40
N PHE A 98 2.26 1.16 10.53
CA PHE A 98 0.97 0.80 11.09
C PHE A 98 0.81 1.38 12.50
N ALA A 99 1.77 1.09 13.38
CA ALA A 99 1.80 1.57 14.75
C ALA A 99 2.72 2.78 14.91
N ALA A 100 2.31 3.75 15.73
CA ALA A 100 3.15 4.91 16.09
C ALA A 100 4.42 4.53 16.85
N THR A 101 4.44 3.36 17.50
CA THR A 101 5.57 2.83 18.25
C THR A 101 6.56 2.04 17.40
N SER A 102 6.25 1.79 16.13
CA SER A 102 7.15 1.06 15.23
C SER A 102 8.41 1.86 14.95
N ALA A 103 9.56 1.17 14.97
CA ALA A 103 10.84 1.77 14.58
C ALA A 103 10.90 2.10 13.08
N ALA A 104 10.05 1.49 12.25
CA ALA A 104 9.99 1.74 10.81
C ALA A 104 9.50 3.16 10.46
N GLY A 105 8.77 3.82 11.38
CA GLY A 105 8.35 5.21 11.25
C GLY A 105 7.58 5.51 9.96
N GLY A 106 7.63 6.77 9.53
CA GLY A 106 7.21 7.21 8.20
C GLY A 106 8.40 7.65 7.37
N VAL A 107 8.27 7.52 6.05
CA VAL A 107 9.16 8.14 5.07
C VAL A 107 8.33 8.94 4.09
N LEU A 108 8.85 10.09 3.70
CA LEU A 108 8.39 10.83 2.55
C LEU A 108 9.62 11.30 1.76
N HIS A 109 9.67 11.03 0.46
CA HIS A 109 10.81 11.45 -0.37
C HIS A 109 10.40 11.89 -1.77
N VAL A 110 11.17 12.84 -2.29
CA VAL A 110 11.04 13.38 -3.64
C VAL A 110 11.99 12.62 -4.56
N PRO A 111 11.47 11.89 -5.57
CA PRO A 111 12.31 11.23 -6.56
C PRO A 111 13.13 12.23 -7.38
N ALA A 112 14.36 11.85 -7.73
CA ALA A 112 15.18 12.64 -8.66
C ALA A 112 14.69 12.52 -10.11
N THR A 113 14.10 11.39 -10.48
CA THR A 113 13.51 11.13 -11.79
C THR A 113 12.18 10.40 -11.65
N VAL A 114 11.18 10.84 -12.40
CA VAL A 114 9.87 10.17 -12.52
C VAL A 114 9.52 10.05 -14.00
N VAL A 115 9.10 8.85 -14.43
CA VAL A 115 8.51 8.64 -15.74
C VAL A 115 7.08 8.16 -15.51
N GLY A 116 6.12 8.89 -16.06
CA GLY A 116 4.71 8.59 -15.87
C GLY A 116 3.94 8.48 -17.18
N ARG A 117 2.80 7.79 -17.07
CA ARG A 117 1.78 7.64 -18.10
C ARG A 117 0.42 7.87 -17.49
N HIS A 118 -0.43 8.58 -18.22
CA HIS A 118 -1.85 8.65 -17.96
C HIS A 118 -2.58 8.60 -19.29
N HIS A 119 -3.18 7.44 -19.58
CA HIS A 119 -3.69 7.11 -20.91
C HIS A 119 -2.60 7.33 -21.99
N ASP A 120 -2.87 8.17 -22.99
CA ASP A 120 -1.96 8.41 -24.12
C ASP A 120 -0.85 9.44 -23.82
N VAL A 121 -0.86 10.07 -22.64
CA VAL A 121 0.12 11.11 -22.29
C VAL A 121 1.22 10.53 -21.41
N CYS A 122 2.46 10.56 -21.91
CA CYS A 122 3.64 10.19 -21.16
C CYS A 122 4.48 11.43 -20.82
N TRP A 123 5.12 11.42 -19.66
CA TRP A 123 6.00 12.51 -19.20
C TRP A 123 7.25 12.01 -18.52
N LEU A 124 8.26 12.88 -18.50
CA LEU A 124 9.46 12.77 -17.69
C LEU A 124 9.51 13.97 -16.77
N THR A 125 9.61 13.72 -15.46
CA THR A 125 9.97 14.72 -14.46
C THR A 125 11.40 14.51 -14.00
N THR A 126 12.20 15.59 -13.96
CA THR A 126 13.50 15.62 -13.29
C THR A 126 13.50 16.63 -12.16
N VAL A 127 14.13 16.27 -11.04
CA VAL A 127 14.25 17.10 -9.84
C VAL A 127 15.71 17.27 -9.49
N GLY A 128 16.18 18.52 -9.47
CA GLY A 128 17.56 18.87 -9.10
C GLY A 128 17.62 19.86 -7.95
N THR A 129 18.82 20.11 -7.44
CA THR A 129 19.06 21.01 -6.30
C THR A 129 19.80 22.28 -6.74
N ALA A 130 19.65 23.36 -5.98
CA ALA A 130 20.51 24.57 -6.06
C ALA A 130 20.66 25.17 -7.48
N ALA A 131 19.53 25.39 -8.16
CA ALA A 131 19.43 25.99 -9.50
C ALA A 131 19.99 25.16 -10.68
N GLN A 132 20.39 23.91 -10.46
CA GLN A 132 20.78 22.99 -11.52
C GLN A 132 19.68 21.97 -11.77
N LEU A 133 19.18 21.90 -13.01
CA LEU A 133 18.39 20.76 -13.43
C LEU A 133 19.33 19.55 -13.57
N PRO A 134 18.89 18.34 -13.17
CA PRO A 134 19.64 17.14 -13.48
C PRO A 134 19.77 17.01 -15.00
N ALA A 135 20.85 16.37 -15.45
CA ALA A 135 20.92 15.93 -16.84
C ALA A 135 19.68 15.10 -17.16
N THR A 136 19.02 15.37 -18.28
CA THR A 136 17.90 14.55 -18.75
C THR A 136 18.40 13.13 -18.95
N PRO A 137 17.91 12.13 -18.18
CA PRO A 137 18.37 10.77 -18.33
C PRO A 137 17.94 10.22 -19.70
N ALA A 138 18.79 9.40 -20.30
CA ALA A 138 18.39 8.60 -21.46
C ALA A 138 17.40 7.53 -20.98
N LEU A 139 16.17 7.57 -21.50
CA LEU A 139 15.16 6.57 -21.20
C LEU A 139 15.36 5.36 -22.10
N THR A 140 16.14 4.40 -21.62
CA THR A 140 16.37 3.13 -22.31
C THR A 140 15.86 1.99 -21.45
N ALA A 141 15.03 1.12 -22.02
CA ALA A 141 14.60 -0.10 -21.36
C ALA A 141 15.83 -0.92 -20.93
N GLY A 142 15.96 -1.15 -19.63
CA GLY A 142 17.02 -1.98 -19.07
C GLY A 142 16.82 -3.44 -19.41
N ALA A 143 17.89 -4.23 -19.29
CA ALA A 143 17.78 -5.69 -19.35
C ALA A 143 16.80 -6.18 -18.26
N ALA A 144 15.97 -7.16 -18.63
CA ALA A 144 15.05 -7.78 -17.70
C ALA A 144 15.82 -8.40 -16.52
N PRO A 145 15.38 -8.18 -15.27
CA PRO A 145 16.04 -8.76 -14.10
C PRO A 145 15.91 -10.29 -14.11
N ALA A 146 16.98 -10.97 -13.72
CA ALA A 146 16.94 -12.41 -13.52
C ALA A 146 15.97 -12.76 -12.38
N PRO A 147 15.23 -13.88 -12.47
CA PRO A 147 14.43 -14.36 -11.35
C PRO A 147 15.29 -14.64 -10.11
N PRO A 148 14.84 -14.28 -8.90
CA PRO A 148 15.55 -14.65 -7.68
C PRO A 148 15.50 -16.16 -7.49
N VAL A 149 16.60 -16.75 -7.00
CA VAL A 149 16.65 -18.17 -6.66
C VAL A 149 16.24 -18.33 -5.20
N VAL A 150 14.99 -18.68 -4.94
CA VAL A 150 14.49 -18.85 -3.56
C VAL A 150 15.13 -20.08 -2.94
N ALA A 151 15.80 -19.88 -1.80
CA ALA A 151 16.48 -20.92 -1.04
C ALA A 151 15.52 -21.59 -0.05
N ASP A 152 14.77 -20.79 0.71
CA ASP A 152 13.73 -21.25 1.62
C ASP A 152 12.70 -20.16 1.93
N ALA A 153 11.56 -20.60 2.48
CA ALA A 153 10.53 -19.75 3.05
C ALA A 153 10.04 -20.39 4.37
N TYR A 154 9.89 -19.58 5.41
CA TYR A 154 9.48 -20.04 6.74
C TYR A 154 8.60 -19.00 7.44
N ASP A 155 7.73 -19.46 8.36
CA ASP A 155 6.90 -18.59 9.18
C ASP A 155 7.77 -17.66 10.05
N GLY A 156 7.36 -16.40 10.21
CA GLY A 156 8.11 -15.38 10.92
C GLY A 156 7.93 -15.44 12.43
N ALA A 157 7.21 -14.47 13.00
CA ALA A 157 7.09 -14.33 14.46
C ALA A 157 6.36 -15.49 15.12
N LEU A 158 5.31 -16.01 14.46
CA LEU A 158 4.52 -17.15 14.92
C LEU A 158 4.44 -18.20 13.83
N THR A 159 4.57 -19.47 14.19
CA THR A 159 4.22 -20.57 13.29
C THR A 159 2.73 -20.54 12.95
N GLY A 160 2.32 -21.17 11.84
CA GLY A 160 0.90 -21.29 11.49
C GLY A 160 0.03 -21.87 12.61
N GLU A 161 0.56 -22.82 13.39
CA GLU A 161 -0.13 -23.38 14.57
C GLU A 161 -0.27 -22.36 15.70
N GLN A 162 0.81 -21.65 16.05
CA GLN A 162 0.79 -20.62 17.09
C GLN A 162 -0.15 -19.47 16.71
N TRP A 163 -0.11 -19.05 15.44
CA TRP A 163 -1.00 -18.02 14.92
C TRP A 163 -2.48 -18.46 14.96
N ALA A 164 -2.78 -19.71 14.62
CA ALA A 164 -4.14 -20.25 14.78
C ALA A 164 -4.60 -20.25 16.25
N GLY A 165 -3.70 -20.55 17.21
CA GLY A 165 -3.97 -20.39 18.63
C GLY A 165 -4.26 -18.95 19.06
N ALA A 166 -3.52 -17.99 18.48
CA ALA A 166 -3.74 -16.56 18.70
C ALA A 166 -5.10 -16.10 18.12
N VAL A 167 -5.49 -16.59 16.94
CA VAL A 167 -6.82 -16.38 16.36
C VAL A 167 -7.93 -16.93 17.27
N ALA A 168 -7.76 -18.14 17.82
CA ALA A 168 -8.73 -18.71 18.75
C ALA A 168 -8.90 -17.82 20.00
N THR A 169 -7.81 -17.23 20.48
CA THR A 169 -7.83 -16.28 21.59
C THR A 169 -8.60 -15.01 21.23
N ALA A 170 -8.34 -14.43 20.05
CA ALA A 170 -9.06 -13.27 19.55
C ALA A 170 -10.58 -13.52 19.42
N VAL A 171 -10.98 -14.67 18.87
CA VAL A 171 -12.39 -15.09 18.81
C VAL A 171 -13.01 -15.13 20.20
N GLY A 172 -12.32 -15.69 21.20
CA GLY A 172 -12.79 -15.71 22.59
C GLY A 172 -12.99 -14.31 23.18
N ARG A 173 -12.09 -13.36 22.88
CA ARG A 173 -12.24 -11.94 23.29
C ARG A 173 -13.46 -11.29 22.66
N ILE A 174 -13.70 -11.54 21.37
CA ILE A 174 -14.88 -11.02 20.65
C ILE A 174 -16.16 -11.58 21.24
N GLN A 175 -16.24 -12.90 21.45
CA GLN A 175 -17.41 -13.56 22.04
C GLN A 175 -17.73 -13.09 23.47
N SER A 176 -16.71 -12.66 24.22
CA SER A 176 -16.89 -12.03 25.54
C SER A 176 -17.32 -10.56 25.51
N GLY A 177 -17.42 -9.95 24.31
CA GLY A 177 -17.81 -8.56 24.11
C GLY A 177 -16.69 -7.54 24.37
N ALA A 178 -15.42 -7.96 24.37
CA ALA A 178 -14.29 -7.04 24.57
C ALA A 178 -14.05 -6.12 23.35
N LEU A 179 -14.42 -6.59 22.16
CA LEU A 179 -14.36 -5.90 20.87
C LEU A 179 -15.24 -6.64 19.86
N ASP A 180 -15.59 -6.00 18.75
CA ASP A 180 -16.46 -6.57 17.71
C ASP A 180 -15.65 -7.29 16.62
N LYS A 181 -14.49 -6.71 16.25
CA LYS A 181 -13.61 -7.20 15.18
C LYS A 181 -12.15 -6.89 15.49
N VAL A 182 -11.24 -7.79 15.11
CA VAL A 182 -9.79 -7.51 15.00
C VAL A 182 -9.23 -8.12 13.74
N VAL A 183 -8.31 -7.44 13.07
CA VAL A 183 -7.62 -7.94 11.89
C VAL A 183 -6.25 -8.41 12.34
N MET A 184 -6.05 -9.72 12.39
CA MET A 184 -4.78 -10.33 12.79
C MET A 184 -3.92 -10.63 11.56
N ALA A 185 -2.63 -10.40 11.67
CA ALA A 185 -1.65 -10.62 10.64
C ALA A 185 -0.61 -11.67 11.03
N ARG A 186 0.00 -12.26 10.02
CA ARG A 186 1.17 -13.12 10.11
C ARG A 186 2.17 -12.76 9.03
N ASP A 187 3.41 -13.17 9.26
CA ASP A 187 4.53 -12.93 8.37
C ASP A 187 5.21 -14.22 7.94
N VAL A 188 5.78 -14.20 6.73
CA VAL A 188 6.60 -15.29 6.17
C VAL A 188 7.89 -14.66 5.65
N VAL A 189 9.02 -15.18 6.09
CA VAL A 189 10.34 -14.75 5.62
C VAL A 189 10.74 -15.63 4.46
N VAL A 190 11.15 -15.01 3.35
CA VAL A 190 11.69 -15.69 2.18
C VAL A 190 13.14 -15.29 2.00
N ARG A 191 14.03 -16.28 1.93
CA ARG A 191 15.46 -16.09 1.66
C ARG A 191 15.78 -16.56 0.25
N SER A 192 16.60 -15.76 -0.44
CA SER A 192 17.11 -16.09 -1.76
C SER A 192 18.62 -16.29 -1.72
N SER A 193 19.14 -17.16 -2.58
CA SER A 193 20.59 -17.32 -2.78
C SER A 193 21.16 -16.29 -3.76
N THR A 194 20.30 -15.52 -4.43
CA THR A 194 20.66 -14.39 -5.30
C THR A 194 20.01 -13.10 -4.80
N PRO A 195 20.51 -11.92 -5.16
CA PRO A 195 19.82 -10.68 -4.84
C PRO A 195 18.41 -10.63 -5.44
N ILE A 196 17.44 -10.16 -4.65
CA ILE A 196 16.06 -9.92 -5.06
C ILE A 196 16.01 -8.53 -5.70
N ASP A 197 15.90 -8.49 -7.02
CA ASP A 197 15.72 -7.23 -7.76
C ASP A 197 14.25 -6.77 -7.69
N PRO A 198 13.93 -5.58 -7.13
CA PRO A 198 12.57 -5.05 -7.07
C PRO A 198 11.85 -5.04 -8.42
N ARG A 199 12.58 -4.81 -9.52
CA ARG A 199 12.01 -4.76 -10.87
C ARG A 199 11.40 -6.11 -11.27
N HIS A 200 11.93 -7.22 -10.76
CA HIS A 200 11.39 -8.55 -11.04
C HIS A 200 10.00 -8.70 -10.41
N LEU A 201 9.87 -8.32 -9.14
CA LEU A 201 8.61 -8.34 -8.41
C LEU A 201 7.57 -7.42 -9.05
N LEU A 202 7.95 -6.17 -9.36
CA LEU A 202 7.07 -5.18 -9.97
C LEU A 202 6.51 -5.65 -11.32
N ARG A 203 7.34 -6.23 -12.19
CA ARG A 203 6.89 -6.78 -13.48
C ARG A 203 5.88 -7.91 -13.29
N ASN A 204 6.17 -8.86 -12.41
CA ASN A 204 5.31 -10.02 -12.20
C ASN A 204 3.98 -9.63 -11.55
N LEU A 205 4.02 -8.73 -10.57
CA LEU A 205 2.83 -8.20 -9.89
C LEU A 205 1.96 -7.39 -10.86
N SER A 206 2.54 -6.45 -11.60
CA SER A 206 1.80 -5.63 -12.55
C SER A 206 1.17 -6.46 -13.68
N ALA A 207 1.85 -7.52 -14.14
CA ALA A 207 1.32 -8.41 -15.18
C ALA A 207 0.23 -9.35 -14.65
N SER A 208 0.41 -9.89 -13.45
CA SER A 208 -0.51 -10.89 -12.89
C SER A 208 -1.73 -10.26 -12.20
N TYR A 209 -1.59 -9.04 -11.67
CA TYR A 209 -2.60 -8.32 -10.89
C TYR A 209 -2.88 -6.91 -11.46
N PRO A 210 -3.29 -6.77 -12.74
CA PRO A 210 -3.39 -5.46 -13.42
C PRO A 210 -4.37 -4.48 -12.77
N ASN A 211 -5.40 -5.00 -12.09
CA ASN A 211 -6.43 -4.21 -11.41
C ASN A 211 -6.02 -3.69 -10.02
N THR A 212 -4.77 -3.92 -9.62
CA THR A 212 -4.21 -3.46 -8.33
C THR A 212 -3.22 -2.32 -8.55
N TRP A 213 -2.95 -1.55 -7.49
CA TRP A 213 -1.84 -0.62 -7.47
C TRP A 213 -0.55 -1.36 -7.14
N THR A 214 0.31 -1.55 -8.13
CA THR A 214 1.64 -2.11 -7.98
C THR A 214 2.60 -1.01 -7.53
N TYR A 215 3.12 -1.14 -6.32
CA TYR A 215 3.93 -0.11 -5.68
C TYR A 215 5.30 -0.60 -5.22
N SER A 216 6.24 0.34 -5.16
CA SER A 216 7.54 0.21 -4.49
C SER A 216 7.83 1.53 -3.82
N VAL A 217 8.01 1.55 -2.51
CA VAL A 217 8.39 2.74 -1.75
C VAL A 217 9.31 2.33 -0.60
N ASP A 218 10.56 2.79 -0.62
CA ASP A 218 11.53 2.61 0.47
C ASP A 218 11.64 1.16 0.97
N GLY A 219 11.84 0.22 0.04
CA GLY A 219 11.99 -1.21 0.33
C GLY A 219 10.68 -1.99 0.53
N LEU A 220 9.53 -1.32 0.59
CA LEU A 220 8.21 -1.95 0.63
C LEU A 220 7.64 -2.11 -0.77
N ILE A 221 7.35 -3.34 -1.19
CA ILE A 221 6.90 -3.67 -2.55
C ILE A 221 5.62 -4.50 -2.47
N GLY A 222 4.60 -4.17 -3.27
CA GLY A 222 3.36 -4.94 -3.27
C GLY A 222 2.39 -4.56 -4.38
N ALA A 223 1.21 -5.19 -4.32
CA ALA A 223 0.12 -5.03 -5.27
C ALA A 223 -1.20 -4.87 -4.50
N THR A 224 -1.49 -3.64 -4.06
CA THR A 224 -2.65 -3.41 -3.19
C THR A 224 -3.94 -3.28 -4.02
N PRO A 225 -5.00 -4.01 -3.67
CA PRO A 225 -6.33 -3.78 -4.25
C PRO A 225 -7.11 -2.66 -3.53
N GLU A 226 -6.58 -2.15 -2.41
CA GLU A 226 -7.30 -1.28 -1.48
C GLU A 226 -6.71 0.13 -1.47
N LEU A 227 -7.54 1.11 -1.85
CA LEU A 227 -7.19 2.52 -1.86
C LEU A 227 -7.70 3.15 -0.56
N LEU A 228 -6.79 3.49 0.35
CA LEU A 228 -7.14 4.16 1.60
C LEU A 228 -7.81 5.49 1.30
N VAL A 229 -7.17 6.33 0.49
CA VAL A 229 -7.72 7.60 0.04
C VAL A 229 -7.07 8.08 -1.26
N ARG A 230 -7.87 8.69 -2.12
CA ARG A 230 -7.41 9.56 -3.21
C ARG A 230 -8.04 10.93 -3.03
N ARG A 231 -7.23 11.98 -3.09
CA ARG A 231 -7.70 13.36 -3.27
C ARG A 231 -7.40 13.77 -4.71
N GLN A 232 -8.40 14.30 -5.38
CA GLN A 232 -8.23 14.93 -6.68
C GLN A 232 -9.14 16.15 -6.81
N LYS A 233 -8.57 17.35 -6.91
CA LYS A 233 -9.29 18.61 -7.18
C LYS A 233 -10.52 18.81 -6.28
N GLY A 234 -10.35 18.57 -4.98
CA GLY A 234 -11.40 18.73 -3.95
C GLY A 234 -12.38 17.55 -3.81
N LEU A 235 -12.22 16.49 -4.63
CA LEU A 235 -12.95 15.24 -4.46
C LEU A 235 -12.10 14.24 -3.69
N VAL A 236 -12.76 13.48 -2.81
CA VAL A 236 -12.13 12.38 -2.08
C VAL A 236 -12.80 11.06 -2.45
N THR A 237 -12.01 10.01 -2.68
CA THR A 237 -12.50 8.64 -2.84
C THR A 237 -11.72 7.65 -1.99
N SER A 238 -12.38 6.61 -1.51
CA SER A 238 -11.78 5.49 -0.78
C SER A 238 -12.41 4.19 -1.27
N ARG A 239 -11.62 3.12 -1.41
CA ARG A 239 -12.09 1.78 -1.75
C ARG A 239 -11.89 0.88 -0.54
N VAL A 240 -12.99 0.49 0.09
CA VAL A 240 -12.98 -0.36 1.27
C VAL A 240 -13.10 -1.82 0.84
N LEU A 241 -12.23 -2.69 1.36
CA LEU A 241 -12.29 -4.13 1.13
C LEU A 241 -12.36 -4.89 2.46
N ALA A 242 -13.31 -5.80 2.58
CA ALA A 242 -13.47 -6.69 3.73
C ALA A 242 -14.40 -7.84 3.32
N GLY A 243 -14.27 -9.02 3.93
CA GLY A 243 -14.86 -10.25 3.39
C GLY A 243 -14.06 -10.79 2.20
N THR A 244 -13.63 -12.04 2.29
CA THR A 244 -12.74 -12.67 1.31
C THR A 244 -13.18 -14.09 1.02
N ILE A 245 -13.13 -14.49 -0.24
CA ILE A 245 -13.24 -15.90 -0.62
C ILE A 245 -12.18 -16.26 -1.65
N ARG A 246 -11.62 -17.47 -1.54
CA ARG A 246 -10.60 -17.95 -2.47
C ARG A 246 -11.25 -18.29 -3.81
N ARG A 247 -10.56 -17.97 -4.91
CA ARG A 247 -10.94 -18.45 -6.23
C ARG A 247 -10.47 -19.87 -6.48
N THR A 248 -11.25 -20.63 -7.22
CA THR A 248 -10.90 -22.00 -7.63
C THR A 248 -10.28 -22.05 -9.02
N GLY A 249 -10.51 -21.02 -9.85
CA GLY A 249 -10.11 -21.00 -11.26
C GLY A 249 -11.13 -21.65 -12.20
N ASP A 250 -12.26 -22.09 -11.67
CA ASP A 250 -13.44 -22.51 -12.43
C ASP A 250 -14.47 -21.38 -12.38
N ASP A 251 -14.76 -20.76 -13.53
CA ASP A 251 -15.61 -19.58 -13.62
C ASP A 251 -17.06 -19.83 -13.15
N GLU A 252 -17.62 -21.02 -13.38
CA GLU A 252 -18.99 -21.34 -12.94
C GLU A 252 -19.03 -21.48 -11.41
N HIS A 253 -18.03 -22.16 -10.85
CA HIS A 253 -17.90 -22.30 -9.40
C HIS A 253 -17.58 -20.96 -8.72
N ASP A 254 -16.67 -20.17 -9.28
CA ASP A 254 -16.30 -18.84 -8.79
C ASP A 254 -17.50 -17.89 -8.79
N LEU A 255 -18.39 -17.98 -9.78
CA LEU A 255 -19.64 -17.19 -9.80
C LEU A 255 -20.57 -17.58 -8.64
N ALA A 256 -20.69 -18.87 -8.34
CA ALA A 256 -21.45 -19.34 -7.19
C ALA A 256 -20.83 -18.90 -5.85
N LEU A 257 -19.50 -18.93 -5.74
CA LEU A 257 -18.75 -18.44 -4.58
C LEU A 257 -18.91 -16.94 -4.39
N ALA A 258 -18.83 -16.14 -5.46
CA ALA A 258 -19.09 -14.69 -5.42
C ALA A 258 -20.51 -14.40 -4.93
N ALA A 259 -21.50 -15.13 -5.43
CA ALA A 259 -22.87 -15.02 -4.99
C ALA A 259 -23.06 -15.42 -3.52
N SER A 260 -22.30 -16.41 -3.04
CA SER A 260 -22.28 -16.80 -1.62
C SER A 260 -21.65 -15.73 -0.74
N LEU A 261 -20.51 -15.15 -1.16
CA LEU A 261 -19.82 -14.08 -0.44
C LEU A 261 -20.74 -12.86 -0.29
N ALA A 262 -21.44 -12.46 -1.35
CA ALA A 262 -22.38 -11.34 -1.35
C ALA A 262 -23.62 -11.54 -0.44
N ARG A 263 -23.88 -12.77 0.04
CA ARG A 263 -25.01 -13.10 0.94
C ARG A 263 -24.56 -13.57 2.31
N SER A 264 -23.26 -13.67 2.56
CA SER A 264 -22.72 -14.15 3.82
C SER A 264 -22.92 -13.09 4.89
N SER A 265 -23.74 -13.37 5.89
CA SER A 265 -23.95 -12.46 7.02
C SER A 265 -22.65 -12.12 7.75
N LYS A 266 -21.72 -13.08 7.86
CA LYS A 266 -20.40 -12.87 8.47
C LYS A 266 -19.60 -11.83 7.67
N ASP A 267 -19.47 -12.03 6.37
CA ASP A 267 -18.64 -11.16 5.52
C ASP A 267 -19.27 -9.78 5.35
N LEU A 268 -20.60 -9.70 5.25
CA LEU A 268 -21.34 -8.43 5.20
C LEU A 268 -21.18 -7.63 6.50
N GLU A 269 -21.30 -8.28 7.66
CA GLU A 269 -21.06 -7.63 8.96
C GLU A 269 -19.61 -7.13 9.07
N GLU A 270 -18.64 -7.97 8.68
CA GLU A 270 -17.23 -7.61 8.66
C GLU A 270 -16.95 -6.39 7.77
N HIS A 271 -17.65 -6.32 6.62
CA HIS A 271 -17.56 -5.24 5.65
C HIS A 271 -18.20 -3.95 6.14
N GLU A 272 -19.35 -4.03 6.80
CA GLU A 272 -20.06 -2.86 7.34
C GLU A 272 -19.19 -2.12 8.37
N TYR A 273 -18.49 -2.84 9.26
CA TYR A 273 -17.54 -2.21 10.19
C TYR A 273 -16.44 -1.42 9.47
N ALA A 274 -15.92 -1.96 8.36
CA ALA A 274 -14.88 -1.31 7.59
C ALA A 274 -15.39 -0.03 6.90
N VAL A 275 -16.54 -0.10 6.24
CA VAL A 275 -17.16 1.05 5.54
C VAL A 275 -17.51 2.16 6.53
N ARG A 276 -18.11 1.81 7.68
CA ARG A 276 -18.46 2.79 8.71
C ARG A 276 -17.22 3.51 9.25
N SER A 277 -16.13 2.78 9.50
CA SER A 277 -14.88 3.40 9.98
C SER A 277 -14.33 4.45 9.02
N VAL A 278 -14.41 4.21 7.71
CA VAL A 278 -13.96 5.15 6.68
C VAL A 278 -14.91 6.35 6.57
N ALA A 279 -16.22 6.11 6.56
CA ALA A 279 -17.21 7.17 6.53
C ALA A 279 -17.11 8.10 7.75
N ASP A 280 -16.98 7.54 8.95
CA ASP A 280 -16.85 8.30 10.19
C ASP A 280 -15.57 9.15 10.20
N ALA A 281 -14.45 8.61 9.68
CA ALA A 281 -13.18 9.33 9.59
C ALA A 281 -13.17 10.43 8.51
N LEU A 282 -13.89 10.24 7.39
CA LEU A 282 -14.01 11.25 6.34
C LEU A 282 -15.06 12.33 6.63
N SER A 283 -16.06 12.02 7.46
CA SER A 283 -17.18 12.92 7.77
C SER A 283 -16.73 14.33 8.21
N PRO A 284 -15.73 14.51 9.10
CA PRO A 284 -15.24 15.83 9.48
C PRO A 284 -14.62 16.61 8.32
N HIS A 285 -14.19 15.95 7.25
CA HIS A 285 -13.51 16.55 6.10
C HIS A 285 -14.43 16.80 4.91
N CYS A 286 -15.66 16.29 4.92
CA CYS A 286 -16.55 16.31 3.76
C CYS A 286 -17.78 17.19 3.98
N SER A 287 -18.10 18.04 2.99
CA SER A 287 -19.38 18.76 2.92
C SER A 287 -20.54 17.85 2.50
N SER A 288 -20.24 16.81 1.74
CA SER A 288 -21.18 15.76 1.32
C SER A 288 -20.43 14.47 1.03
N MET A 289 -21.12 13.34 1.21
CA MET A 289 -20.54 12.01 1.01
C MET A 289 -21.59 11.05 0.46
N ASN A 290 -21.16 10.18 -0.44
CA ASN A 290 -21.91 9.05 -0.97
C ASN A 290 -21.27 7.77 -0.43
N VAL A 291 -22.03 7.05 0.41
CA VAL A 291 -21.68 5.73 0.94
C VAL A 291 -22.70 4.74 0.38
N PRO A 292 -22.36 3.92 -0.62
CA PRO A 292 -23.27 2.91 -1.16
C PRO A 292 -23.77 1.94 -0.07
N GLU A 293 -25.06 1.62 -0.09
CA GLU A 293 -25.67 0.71 0.90
C GLU A 293 -25.27 -0.76 0.71
N SER A 294 -24.87 -1.15 -0.50
CA SER A 294 -24.53 -2.53 -0.83
C SER A 294 -23.16 -2.61 -1.49
N PRO A 295 -22.30 -3.56 -1.06
CA PRO A 295 -21.02 -3.78 -1.70
C PRO A 295 -21.19 -4.47 -3.06
N PHE A 296 -20.16 -4.39 -3.89
CA PHE A 296 -19.99 -5.23 -5.07
C PHE A 296 -18.87 -6.25 -4.86
N VAL A 297 -18.81 -7.30 -5.69
CA VAL A 297 -17.71 -8.28 -5.62
C VAL A 297 -16.57 -7.83 -6.53
N LEU A 298 -15.40 -7.57 -5.94
CA LEU A 298 -14.16 -7.30 -6.64
C LEU A 298 -13.44 -8.62 -6.92
N HIS A 299 -13.18 -8.92 -8.19
CA HIS A 299 -12.46 -10.11 -8.61
C HIS A 299 -10.96 -9.83 -8.76
N LEU A 300 -10.14 -10.58 -8.03
CA LEU A 300 -8.69 -10.66 -8.21
C LEU A 300 -8.30 -12.06 -8.72
N PRO A 301 -7.10 -12.26 -9.26
CA PRO A 301 -6.66 -13.57 -9.77
C PRO A 301 -6.79 -14.72 -8.77
N ASN A 302 -6.46 -14.50 -7.49
CA ASN A 302 -6.40 -15.53 -6.45
C ASN A 302 -7.58 -15.49 -5.45
N VAL A 303 -8.28 -14.36 -5.32
CA VAL A 303 -9.35 -14.15 -4.34
C VAL A 303 -10.44 -13.22 -4.88
N MET A 304 -11.60 -13.22 -4.25
CA MET A 304 -12.67 -12.23 -4.45
C MET A 304 -12.94 -11.52 -3.13
N HIS A 305 -13.27 -10.23 -3.20
CA HIS A 305 -13.56 -9.38 -2.03
C HIS A 305 -14.91 -8.70 -2.16
N LEU A 306 -15.59 -8.43 -1.04
CA LEU A 306 -16.61 -7.39 -1.04
C LEU A 306 -15.91 -6.03 -1.06
N ALA A 307 -16.46 -5.12 -1.86
CA ALA A 307 -15.90 -3.80 -2.10
C ALA A 307 -16.99 -2.72 -2.04
N THR A 308 -16.66 -1.60 -1.41
CA THR A 308 -17.49 -0.39 -1.41
C THR A 308 -16.61 0.82 -1.71
N ASP A 309 -16.96 1.57 -2.75
CA ASP A 309 -16.29 2.82 -3.11
C ASP A 309 -17.03 3.98 -2.44
N VAL A 310 -16.42 4.58 -1.42
CA VAL A 310 -16.91 5.79 -0.73
C VAL A 310 -16.38 7.01 -1.46
N ALA A 311 -17.23 8.00 -1.70
CA ALA A 311 -16.85 9.25 -2.37
C ALA A 311 -17.40 10.46 -1.63
N GLY A 312 -16.67 11.57 -1.60
CA GLY A 312 -17.09 12.80 -0.94
C GLY A 312 -16.53 14.07 -1.59
N VAL A 313 -17.09 15.20 -1.18
CA VAL A 313 -16.64 16.55 -1.57
C VAL A 313 -16.03 17.21 -0.35
N LEU A 314 -14.75 17.58 -0.42
CA LEU A 314 -14.04 18.19 0.69
C LEU A 314 -14.54 19.62 0.96
N HIS A 315 -14.58 20.03 2.23
CA HIS A 315 -14.98 21.39 2.65
C HIS A 315 -13.80 22.34 2.87
N GLU A 316 -12.61 21.78 3.05
CA GLU A 316 -11.35 22.46 3.33
C GLU A 316 -10.29 21.98 2.34
N ASP A 317 -9.25 22.79 2.13
CA ASP A 317 -8.03 22.37 1.46
C ASP A 317 -7.19 21.49 2.40
N VAL A 318 -7.66 20.25 2.59
CA VAL A 318 -6.96 19.19 3.31
C VAL A 318 -6.13 18.37 2.33
N SER A 319 -4.86 18.13 2.66
CA SER A 319 -3.99 17.30 1.84
C SER A 319 -4.39 15.83 1.87
N SER A 320 -4.04 15.09 0.81
CA SER A 320 -4.25 13.63 0.76
C SER A 320 -3.55 12.89 1.92
N LEU A 321 -2.40 13.36 2.39
CA LEU A 321 -1.66 12.77 3.51
C LEU A 321 -2.37 13.01 4.85
N THR A 322 -2.95 14.20 5.05
CA THR A 322 -3.76 14.49 6.24
C THR A 322 -5.00 13.58 6.29
N LEU A 323 -5.67 13.38 5.14
CA LEU A 323 -6.78 12.43 5.04
C LEU A 323 -6.34 10.99 5.34
N ALA A 324 -5.19 10.57 4.80
CA ALA A 324 -4.62 9.25 5.07
C ALA A 324 -4.32 9.06 6.57
N ALA A 325 -3.82 10.10 7.26
CA ALA A 325 -3.57 10.08 8.69
C ALA A 325 -4.87 9.95 9.51
N SER A 326 -5.95 10.61 9.09
CA SER A 326 -7.27 10.51 9.74
C SER A 326 -7.90 9.12 9.58
N LEU A 327 -7.71 8.51 8.41
CA LEU A 327 -8.25 7.18 8.09
C LEU A 327 -7.46 6.03 8.70
N HIS A 328 -6.20 6.24 9.07
CA HIS A 328 -5.29 5.16 9.46
C HIS A 328 -5.18 4.97 10.99
N PRO A 329 -5.31 3.73 11.51
CA PRO A 329 -5.68 2.52 10.80
C PRO A 329 -7.21 2.35 10.71
N SER A 330 -7.69 1.91 9.54
CA SER A 330 -9.11 1.62 9.33
C SER A 330 -9.52 0.30 9.99
N ALA A 331 -10.82 0.07 10.15
CA ALA A 331 -11.34 -1.21 10.65
C ALA A 331 -11.14 -2.39 9.65
N ALA A 332 -10.75 -2.10 8.40
CA ALA A 332 -10.36 -3.12 7.42
C ALA A 332 -9.01 -3.77 7.73
N VAL A 333 -8.12 -3.07 8.45
CA VAL A 333 -6.77 -3.56 8.78
C VAL A 333 -6.41 -3.56 10.26
N CYS A 334 -7.24 -2.95 11.12
CA CYS A 334 -7.08 -2.96 12.57
C CYS A 334 -8.24 -3.70 13.24
N GLY A 335 -9.44 -3.13 13.22
CA GLY A 335 -10.63 -3.72 13.83
C GLY A 335 -11.53 -2.67 14.49
N THR A 336 -12.52 -3.14 15.27
CA THR A 336 -13.56 -2.31 15.88
C THR A 336 -13.84 -2.78 17.31
N PRO A 337 -13.84 -1.88 18.32
CA PRO A 337 -13.33 -0.51 18.28
C PRO A 337 -11.82 -0.44 18.01
N THR A 338 -11.36 0.54 17.24
CA THR A 338 -9.97 0.61 16.73
C THR A 338 -8.90 0.55 17.81
N LEU A 339 -9.10 1.23 18.96
CA LEU A 339 -8.11 1.23 20.04
C LEU A 339 -7.97 -0.15 20.70
N ALA A 340 -9.10 -0.80 21.00
CA ALA A 340 -9.11 -2.14 21.60
C ALA A 340 -8.51 -3.19 20.65
N ALA A 341 -8.84 -3.11 19.35
CA ALA A 341 -8.28 -3.98 18.34
C ALA A 341 -6.75 -3.80 18.19
N ARG A 342 -6.28 -2.55 18.20
CA ARG A 342 -4.83 -2.24 18.14
C ARG A 342 -4.08 -2.82 19.34
N ASP A 343 -4.63 -2.67 20.54
CA ASP A 343 -3.99 -3.18 21.76
C ASP A 343 -3.94 -4.72 21.75
N LEU A 344 -5.00 -5.38 21.25
CA LEU A 344 -5.02 -6.83 21.07
C LEU A 344 -4.03 -7.32 19.99
N ILE A 345 -3.87 -6.57 18.89
CA ILE A 345 -2.85 -6.83 17.86
C ILE A 345 -1.45 -6.83 18.48
N ALA A 346 -1.14 -5.81 19.28
CA ALA A 346 0.15 -5.70 19.96
C ALA A 346 0.40 -6.84 20.98
N GLU A 347 -0.66 -7.36 21.61
CA GLU A 347 -0.61 -8.51 22.51
C GLU A 347 -0.35 -9.84 21.76
N LEU A 348 -1.07 -10.08 20.66
CA LEU A 348 -1.17 -11.41 20.06
C LEU A 348 -0.22 -11.68 18.90
N GLU A 349 0.17 -10.68 18.10
CA GLU A 349 0.91 -10.94 16.85
C GLU A 349 2.40 -11.23 17.07
N GLN A 350 2.97 -10.78 18.19
CA GLN A 350 4.40 -10.93 18.53
C GLN A 350 5.35 -10.40 17.44
N MET A 351 4.87 -9.52 16.55
CA MET A 351 5.66 -8.85 15.51
C MET A 351 5.38 -7.35 15.47
N ASP A 352 6.36 -6.60 14.98
CA ASP A 352 6.14 -5.26 14.46
C ASP A 352 5.74 -5.37 12.99
N ARG A 353 4.53 -4.89 12.64
CA ARG A 353 4.08 -4.83 11.24
C ARG A 353 4.96 -3.88 10.41
N GLY A 354 5.71 -2.98 11.04
CA GLY A 354 6.41 -1.93 10.33
C GLY A 354 5.41 -1.13 9.50
N ARG A 355 5.65 -1.05 8.19
CA ARG A 355 4.77 -0.35 7.23
C ARG A 355 3.73 -1.25 6.55
N TYR A 356 3.72 -2.56 6.83
CA TYR A 356 2.62 -3.42 6.38
C TYR A 356 1.30 -2.94 6.99
N ALA A 357 0.23 -2.94 6.19
CA ALA A 357 -1.08 -2.42 6.53
C ALA A 357 -1.12 -0.93 6.93
N GLY A 358 -0.03 -0.19 6.68
CA GLY A 358 0.03 1.26 6.78
C GLY A 358 -0.23 1.96 5.44
N PRO A 359 -0.35 3.30 5.43
CA PRO A 359 -0.48 4.08 4.20
C PRO A 359 0.79 3.97 3.35
N VAL A 360 0.63 3.76 2.05
CA VAL A 360 1.70 3.81 1.03
C VAL A 360 1.17 4.50 -0.22
N GLY A 361 1.94 5.42 -0.80
CA GLY A 361 1.42 6.23 -1.89
C GLY A 361 2.23 7.47 -2.18
N TRP A 362 1.53 8.51 -2.63
CA TRP A 362 2.14 9.76 -3.09
C TRP A 362 1.21 10.95 -2.93
N LEU A 363 1.81 12.14 -2.91
CA LEU A 363 1.12 13.43 -2.98
C LEU A 363 1.89 14.42 -3.86
N ASP A 364 1.20 15.38 -4.44
CA ASP A 364 1.77 16.49 -5.20
C ASP A 364 1.77 17.81 -4.42
N ALA A 365 2.29 18.85 -5.08
CA ALA A 365 2.41 20.21 -4.54
C ALA A 365 1.05 20.88 -4.26
N ASP A 366 -0.04 20.43 -4.88
CA ASP A 366 -1.39 20.95 -4.64
C ASP A 366 -2.11 20.18 -3.52
N GLY A 367 -1.46 19.15 -2.95
CA GLY A 367 -2.00 18.27 -1.92
C GLY A 367 -2.86 17.12 -2.46
N ASP A 368 -3.00 17.01 -3.79
CA ASP A 368 -3.64 15.86 -4.45
C ASP A 368 -2.72 14.64 -4.34
N GLY A 369 -3.29 13.45 -4.46
CA GLY A 369 -2.51 12.23 -4.28
C GLY A 369 -3.33 10.98 -4.05
N GLU A 370 -2.64 9.85 -4.00
CA GLU A 370 -3.22 8.54 -3.74
C GLU A 370 -2.43 7.83 -2.65
N TRP A 371 -3.14 7.32 -1.65
CA TRP A 371 -2.62 6.47 -0.60
C TRP A 371 -3.40 5.16 -0.62
N GLY A 372 -2.70 4.06 -0.85
CA GLY A 372 -3.21 2.71 -0.66
C GLY A 372 -2.92 2.21 0.74
N ILE A 373 -3.55 1.10 1.10
CA ILE A 373 -3.14 0.31 2.26
C ILE A 373 -2.07 -0.67 1.79
N ALA A 374 -0.93 -0.73 2.48
CA ALA A 374 0.18 -1.62 2.13
C ALA A 374 -0.18 -3.10 2.36
N LEU A 375 -0.86 -3.70 1.38
CA LEU A 375 -1.30 -5.08 1.36
C LEU A 375 -0.64 -5.84 0.20
N ARG A 376 -0.70 -7.18 0.27
CA ARG A 376 -0.13 -8.11 -0.72
C ARG A 376 1.32 -7.72 -1.04
N CYS A 377 2.10 -7.61 0.02
CA CYS A 377 3.39 -6.96 -0.04
C CYS A 377 4.46 -7.70 0.73
N GLY A 378 5.70 -7.31 0.47
CA GLY A 378 6.85 -7.66 1.26
C GLY A 378 7.75 -6.46 1.53
N ALA A 379 8.44 -6.51 2.67
CA ALA A 379 9.50 -5.58 3.03
C ALA A 379 10.85 -6.24 2.75
N LEU A 380 11.67 -5.63 1.89
CA LEU A 380 13.05 -6.05 1.67
C LEU A 380 13.89 -5.73 2.91
N GLU A 381 14.33 -6.76 3.62
CA GLU A 381 15.15 -6.61 4.83
C GLU A 381 16.65 -6.61 4.51
N SER A 382 17.03 -7.23 3.39
CA SER A 382 18.38 -7.23 2.84
C SER A 382 18.31 -7.54 1.34
N PRO A 383 19.44 -7.46 0.60
CA PRO A 383 19.46 -7.83 -0.81
C PRO A 383 18.95 -9.24 -1.09
N SER A 384 19.00 -10.17 -0.13
CA SER A 384 18.63 -11.58 -0.33
C SER A 384 17.53 -12.08 0.62
N GLN A 385 16.81 -11.17 1.29
CA GLN A 385 15.75 -11.53 2.22
C GLN A 385 14.58 -10.54 2.15
N ILE A 386 13.37 -11.08 2.03
CA ILE A 386 12.12 -10.31 2.03
C ILE A 386 11.15 -10.93 3.05
N ARG A 387 10.49 -10.08 3.84
CA ARG A 387 9.41 -10.49 4.75
C ARG A 387 8.07 -10.18 4.10
N LEU A 388 7.25 -11.20 3.91
CA LEU A 388 5.91 -11.12 3.36
C LEU A 388 4.88 -11.07 4.48
N PHE A 389 3.73 -10.44 4.22
CA PHE A 389 2.67 -10.28 5.23
C PHE A 389 1.30 -10.62 4.67
N ALA A 390 0.44 -11.17 5.53
CA ALA A 390 -0.97 -11.36 5.24
C ALA A 390 -1.79 -11.21 6.53
N GLY A 391 -3.00 -10.68 6.39
CA GLY A 391 -3.91 -10.48 7.52
C GLY A 391 -5.35 -10.88 7.20
N CYS A 392 -6.07 -11.27 8.24
CA CYS A 392 -7.43 -11.80 8.19
C CYS A 392 -8.31 -11.08 9.20
N GLY A 393 -9.54 -10.73 8.79
CA GLY A 393 -10.54 -10.13 9.66
C GLY A 393 -11.16 -11.19 10.55
N ILE A 394 -10.91 -11.11 11.85
CA ILE A 394 -11.41 -12.03 12.85
C ILE A 394 -12.69 -11.46 13.47
N VAL A 395 -13.75 -12.24 13.39
CA VAL A 395 -15.07 -11.97 13.99
C VAL A 395 -15.53 -13.16 14.83
N ALA A 396 -16.65 -13.04 15.55
CA ALA A 396 -17.12 -14.07 16.48
C ALA A 396 -17.30 -15.47 15.86
N GLY A 397 -17.61 -15.53 14.56
CA GLY A 397 -17.79 -16.76 13.77
C GLY A 397 -16.54 -17.24 13.03
N SER A 398 -15.36 -16.66 13.27
CA SER A 398 -14.12 -17.09 12.62
C SER A 398 -13.63 -18.45 13.13
N HIS A 399 -13.02 -19.23 12.24
CA HIS A 399 -12.44 -20.54 12.54
C HIS A 399 -10.93 -20.52 12.30
N PRO A 400 -10.08 -20.78 13.31
CA PRO A 400 -8.63 -20.61 13.19
C PRO A 400 -7.96 -21.24 11.96
N SER A 401 -8.35 -22.47 11.62
CA SER A 401 -7.81 -23.17 10.44
C SER A 401 -8.21 -22.52 9.12
N ALA A 402 -9.45 -22.00 9.04
CA ALA A 402 -9.93 -21.30 7.85
C ALA A 402 -9.22 -19.96 7.67
N GLU A 403 -9.03 -19.21 8.76
CA GLU A 403 -8.31 -17.93 8.74
C GLU A 403 -6.84 -18.14 8.35
N LEU A 404 -6.23 -19.27 8.75
CA LEU A 404 -4.87 -19.62 8.33
C LEU A 404 -4.82 -19.87 6.81
N SER A 405 -5.74 -20.67 6.28
CA SER A 405 -5.85 -20.91 4.84
C SER A 405 -6.12 -19.63 4.04
N GLU A 406 -6.92 -18.71 4.57
CA GLU A 406 -7.14 -17.39 3.97
C GLU A 406 -5.84 -16.58 3.93
N SER A 407 -5.07 -16.55 5.03
CA SER A 407 -3.79 -15.84 5.07
C SER A 407 -2.80 -16.40 4.03
N GLU A 408 -2.75 -17.72 3.85
CA GLU A 408 -1.93 -18.38 2.83
C GLU A 408 -2.36 -17.97 1.42
N ALA A 409 -3.67 -17.91 1.16
CA ALA A 409 -4.20 -17.42 -0.11
C ALA A 409 -3.81 -15.95 -0.39
N LYS A 410 -3.74 -15.12 0.66
CA LYS A 410 -3.32 -13.70 0.56
C LYS A 410 -1.82 -13.52 0.37
N LEU A 411 -0.97 -14.51 0.73
CA LEU A 411 0.47 -14.51 0.47
C LEU A 411 0.83 -14.91 -0.98
N VAL A 412 -0.07 -15.62 -1.69
CA VAL A 412 0.15 -16.12 -3.06
C VAL A 412 0.69 -15.07 -4.04
N PRO A 413 0.18 -13.81 -4.11
CA PRO A 413 0.66 -12.82 -5.07
C PRO A 413 2.17 -12.57 -4.96
N MET A 414 2.67 -12.44 -3.73
CA MET A 414 4.09 -12.19 -3.47
C MET A 414 4.95 -13.44 -3.69
N LEU A 415 4.46 -14.61 -3.27
CA LEU A 415 5.15 -15.88 -3.51
C LEU A 415 5.30 -16.15 -5.01
N GLN A 416 4.24 -15.96 -5.79
CA GLN A 416 4.29 -16.07 -7.25
C GLN A 416 5.23 -15.04 -7.88
N ALA A 417 5.22 -13.79 -7.40
CA ALA A 417 6.12 -12.75 -7.89
C ALA A 417 7.60 -13.07 -7.63
N LEU A 418 7.90 -13.80 -6.54
CA LEU A 418 9.23 -14.33 -6.21
C LEU A 418 9.60 -15.61 -6.99
N GLY A 419 8.71 -16.12 -7.85
CA GLY A 419 8.92 -17.37 -8.58
C GLY A 419 8.59 -18.64 -7.77
N CYS A 420 7.98 -18.52 -6.59
CA CYS A 420 7.46 -19.66 -5.84
C CYS A 420 6.10 -20.08 -6.43
N GLY A 421 6.10 -21.02 -7.37
CA GLY A 421 4.88 -21.53 -8.02
C GLY A 421 4.71 -23.05 -7.92
N ALA A 422 3.69 -23.46 -7.16
CA ALA A 422 2.85 -24.68 -7.14
C ALA A 422 3.40 -26.12 -7.41
N GLU A 423 4.64 -26.33 -7.84
CA GLU A 423 5.26 -27.65 -7.96
C GLU A 423 6.50 -27.74 -7.08
N GLY A 424 6.35 -28.26 -5.86
CA GLY A 424 7.48 -28.50 -4.95
C GLY A 424 7.03 -28.57 -3.50
N GLY A 425 6.88 -29.80 -3.00
CA GLY A 425 6.31 -30.09 -1.69
C GLY A 425 6.96 -29.32 -0.54
N ARG A 426 6.10 -28.86 0.39
CA ARG A 426 6.51 -28.69 1.78
C ARG A 426 6.95 -30.08 2.27
N SER A 427 8.26 -30.26 2.45
CA SER A 427 8.81 -31.34 3.26
C SER A 427 8.79 -30.95 4.72
#